data_AF-R6H9Y5-F1
#
_entry.id   AF-R6H9Y5-F1
#
_cell.length_a   1.000
_cell.length_b   1.000
_cell.length_c   1.000
_cell.angle_alpha   90.00
_cell.angle_beta   90.00
_cell.angle_gamma   90.00
#
_symmetry.space_group_name_H-M   'P 1'
#
loop_
_entity.id
_entity.type
_entity.pdbx_description
1 polymer ?
#
loop_
_entity_poly.entity_id
_entity_poly.type
_entity_poly.pdbx_seq_one_letter_code
_entity_poly.pdbx_strand_id
1 'polypeptide(L)'
;MAREFSEFIRDNLEWLQSYDEIIVYYDNGQTELSTILNAIFNTLLFNVKFRNAKPAEYKLLQVADFICTIELLKLKFDNKHLSKSEEMFLYKPQELKKSFIKPVIKLIV
;
A
#
# COMPACT_ATOMS: atom_id res chain seq x y z
N MET A 1 -9.74 10.69 2.49
CA MET A 1 -8.95 9.70 3.26
C MET A 1 -9.75 8.99 4.35
N ALA A 2 -10.05 9.59 5.52
CA ALA A 2 -10.75 8.87 6.60
C ALA A 2 -12.14 8.34 6.20
N ARG A 3 -12.90 9.12 5.42
CA ARG A 3 -14.21 8.70 4.89
C ARG A 3 -14.08 7.51 3.95
N GLU A 4 -13.24 7.62 2.93
CA GLU A 4 -13.00 6.55 1.93
C GLU A 4 -12.50 5.26 2.59
N PHE A 5 -11.64 5.39 3.60
CA PHE A 5 -11.15 4.24 4.34
C PHE A 5 -12.26 3.60 5.20
N SER A 6 -13.12 4.41 5.82
CA SER A 6 -14.28 3.91 6.55
C SER A 6 -15.29 3.22 5.63
N GLU A 7 -15.52 3.77 4.44
CA GLU A 7 -16.37 3.18 3.39
C GLU A 7 -15.80 1.82 2.96
N PHE A 8 -14.50 1.74 2.64
CA PHE A 8 -13.85 0.49 2.29
C PHE A 8 -14.00 -0.60 3.35
N ILE A 9 -13.79 -0.27 4.64
CA ILE A 9 -13.96 -1.24 5.73
C ILE A 9 -15.41 -1.68 5.86
N ARG A 10 -16.38 -0.77 5.68
CA ARG A 10 -17.81 -1.10 5.73
C ARG A 10 -18.24 -2.00 4.58
N ASP A 11 -17.76 -1.72 3.37
CA ASP A 11 -18.06 -2.50 2.17
C ASP A 11 -17.52 -3.94 2.25
N ASN A 12 -16.49 -4.15 3.07
CA ASN A 12 -15.84 -5.45 3.27
C ASN A 12 -16.02 -6.00 4.70
N LEU A 13 -17.00 -5.48 5.45
CA LEU A 13 -17.10 -5.69 6.90
C LEU A 13 -17.31 -7.17 7.25
N GLU A 14 -18.23 -7.83 6.56
CA GLU A 14 -18.55 -9.25 6.80
C GLU A 14 -17.34 -10.14 6.56
N TRP A 15 -16.58 -9.87 5.49
CA TRP A 15 -15.35 -10.60 5.19
C TRP A 15 -14.26 -10.35 6.25
N LEU A 16 -14.05 -9.09 6.66
CA LEU A 16 -13.07 -8.75 7.70
C LEU A 16 -13.43 -9.38 9.04
N GLN A 17 -14.71 -9.38 9.41
CA GLN A 17 -15.19 -9.95 10.66
C GLN A 17 -15.29 -11.49 10.64
N SER A 18 -15.11 -12.12 9.48
CA SER A 18 -15.04 -13.58 9.39
C SER A 18 -13.74 -14.16 9.99
N TYR A 19 -12.73 -13.33 10.22
CA TYR A 19 -11.47 -13.73 10.84
C TYR A 19 -11.51 -13.58 12.36
N ASP A 20 -10.86 -14.51 13.07
CA ASP A 20 -10.76 -14.48 14.54
C ASP A 20 -9.95 -13.27 15.05
N GLU A 21 -8.94 -12.84 14.30
CA GLU A 21 -8.04 -11.74 14.65
C GLU A 21 -7.62 -10.96 13.41
N ILE A 22 -7.57 -9.63 13.53
CA ILE A 22 -7.09 -8.74 12.48
C ILE A 22 -5.81 -8.06 12.96
N ILE A 23 -4.70 -8.28 12.26
CA ILE A 23 -3.41 -7.67 12.59
C ILE A 23 -3.11 -6.53 11.60
N VAL A 24 -2.96 -5.33 12.14
CA VAL A 24 -2.59 -4.14 11.36
C VAL A 24 -1.10 -3.89 11.51
N TYR A 25 -0.37 -4.07 10.40
CA TYR A 25 1.05 -3.75 10.29
C TYR A 25 1.20 -2.32 9.77
N TYR A 26 1.71 -1.42 10.61
CA TYR A 26 1.94 -0.03 10.23
C TYR A 26 3.23 0.50 10.88
N ASP A 27 4.00 1.26 10.12
CA ASP A 27 5.33 1.76 10.52
C ASP A 27 5.28 3.08 11.30
N ASN A 28 4.08 3.66 11.46
CA ASN A 28 3.85 4.96 12.07
C ASN A 28 4.57 6.13 11.37
N GLY A 29 4.82 6.02 10.06
CA GLY A 29 5.49 7.07 9.27
C GLY A 29 4.75 8.42 9.27
N GLN A 30 3.44 8.41 9.52
CA GLN A 30 2.62 9.61 9.71
C GLN A 30 1.67 9.47 10.91
N THR A 31 1.82 10.35 11.90
CA THR A 31 1.06 10.34 13.16
C THR A 31 -0.44 10.56 12.96
N GLU A 32 -0.83 11.45 12.03
CA GLU A 32 -2.24 11.71 11.74
C GLU A 32 -2.92 10.44 11.19
N LEU A 33 -2.23 9.73 10.28
CA LEU A 33 -2.73 8.49 9.73
C LEU A 33 -2.79 7.37 10.79
N SER A 34 -1.82 7.29 11.71
CA SER A 34 -1.92 6.39 12.87
C SER A 34 -3.22 6.60 13.64
N THR A 35 -3.60 7.87 13.82
CA THR A 35 -4.80 8.24 14.59
C THR A 35 -6.07 7.83 13.87
N ILE A 36 -6.14 8.09 12.56
CA ILE A 36 -7.27 7.71 11.70
C ILE A 36 -7.43 6.19 11.65
N LEU A 37 -6.35 5.43 11.44
CA LEU A 37 -6.39 3.97 11.41
C LEU A 37 -6.86 3.42 12.76
N ASN A 38 -6.28 3.87 13.86
CA ASN A 38 -6.71 3.43 15.19
C ASN A 38 -8.19 3.72 15.44
N ALA A 39 -8.67 4.91 15.09
CA ALA A 39 -10.08 5.25 15.28
C ALA A 39 -11.00 4.36 14.44
N ILE A 40 -10.73 4.19 13.15
CA ILE A 40 -11.60 3.44 12.23
C ILE A 40 -11.60 1.94 12.58
N PHE A 41 -10.43 1.33 12.71
CA PHE A 41 -10.34 -0.11 12.94
C PHE A 41 -10.94 -0.50 14.30
N ASN A 42 -10.63 0.22 15.38
CA ASN A 42 -11.18 -0.11 16.70
C ASN A 42 -12.69 0.21 16.82
N THR A 43 -13.22 1.08 15.96
CA THR A 43 -14.67 1.38 15.95
C THR A 43 -15.46 0.38 15.12
N LEU A 44 -14.91 -0.10 14.00
CA LEU A 44 -15.64 -0.91 13.03
C LEU A 44 -15.37 -2.42 13.17
N LEU A 45 -14.25 -2.82 13.77
CA LEU A 45 -13.81 -4.20 13.80
C LEU A 45 -13.56 -4.68 15.23
N PHE A 46 -13.68 -5.98 15.43
CA PHE A 46 -13.41 -6.64 16.72
C PHE A 46 -12.03 -7.30 16.69
N ASN A 47 -11.39 -7.39 17.86
CA ASN A 47 -10.10 -8.08 18.05
C ASN A 47 -8.98 -7.62 17.09
N VAL A 48 -8.79 -6.30 16.95
CA VAL A 48 -7.73 -5.72 16.14
C VAL A 48 -6.45 -5.55 16.96
N LYS A 49 -5.31 -5.98 16.40
CA LYS A 49 -3.98 -5.78 16.98
C LYS A 49 -3.11 -4.92 16.09
N PHE A 50 -2.65 -3.80 16.61
CA PHE A 50 -1.65 -2.96 15.95
C PHE A 50 -0.24 -3.46 16.28
N ARG A 51 0.57 -3.64 15.24
CA ARG A 51 1.99 -3.96 15.37
C ARG A 51 2.80 -2.87 14.69
N ASN A 52 3.78 -2.34 15.44
CA ASN A 52 4.79 -1.48 14.83
C ASN A 52 5.60 -2.32 13.86
N ALA A 53 5.55 -1.97 12.58
CA ALA A 53 6.08 -2.80 11.53
C ALA A 53 7.26 -2.09 10.86
N LYS A 54 8.44 -2.70 10.91
CA LYS A 54 9.60 -2.21 10.15
C LYS A 54 9.59 -2.84 8.76
N PRO A 55 9.67 -2.07 7.66
CA PRO A 55 9.63 -2.65 6.32
C PRO A 55 10.62 -3.80 6.12
N ALA A 56 11.83 -3.69 6.67
CA ALA A 56 12.87 -4.74 6.59
C ALA A 56 12.45 -6.08 7.23
N GLU A 57 11.56 -6.07 8.22
CA GLU A 57 11.13 -7.25 8.97
C GLU A 57 9.87 -7.92 8.37
N TYR A 58 9.14 -7.23 7.49
CA TYR A 58 7.84 -7.68 6.97
C TYR A 58 7.81 -7.70 5.43
N LYS A 59 7.85 -8.91 4.86
CA LYS A 59 7.81 -9.12 3.40
C LYS A 59 6.56 -8.52 2.74
N LEU A 60 5.40 -8.62 3.38
CA LEU A 60 4.16 -8.06 2.83
C LEU A 60 4.21 -6.53 2.73
N LEU A 61 4.87 -5.85 3.68
CA LEU A 61 5.09 -4.41 3.59
C LEU A 61 6.03 -4.07 2.43
N GLN A 62 7.12 -4.83 2.25
CA GLN A 62 8.04 -4.62 1.12
C GLN A 62 7.34 -4.81 -0.22
N VAL A 63 6.47 -5.82 -0.34
CA VAL A 63 5.69 -6.06 -1.54
C VAL A 63 4.69 -4.93 -1.80
N ALA A 64 3.98 -4.47 -0.76
CA ALA A 64 3.06 -3.34 -0.87
C ALA A 64 3.78 -2.06 -1.31
N ASP A 65 4.88 -1.71 -0.65
CA ASP A 65 5.72 -0.55 -1.01
C ASP A 65 6.23 -0.62 -2.44
N PHE A 66 6.67 -1.81 -2.86
CA PHE A 66 7.15 -2.03 -4.22
C PHE A 66 6.03 -1.81 -5.25
N ILE A 67 4.85 -2.39 -5.03
CA ILE A 67 3.69 -2.22 -5.92
C ILE A 67 3.30 -0.74 -6.02
N CYS A 68 3.18 -0.05 -4.88
CA CYS A 68 2.86 1.38 -4.85
C CYS A 68 3.91 2.23 -5.58
N THR A 69 5.19 1.89 -5.41
CA THR A 69 6.30 2.57 -6.10
C THR A 69 6.21 2.37 -7.61
N ILE A 70 5.93 1.16 -8.08
CA ILE A 70 5.79 0.89 -9.52
C ILE A 70 4.58 1.63 -10.11
N GLU A 71 3.44 1.66 -9.41
CA GLU A 71 2.26 2.40 -9.89
C GLU A 71 2.53 3.91 -9.93
N LEU A 72 3.21 4.46 -8.92
CA LEU A 72 3.64 5.86 -8.93
C LEU A 72 4.59 6.16 -10.09
N LEU A 73 5.59 5.30 -10.32
CA LEU A 73 6.53 5.46 -11.44
C LEU A 73 5.82 5.40 -12.79
N LYS A 74 4.82 4.54 -12.94
CA LYS A 74 3.97 4.47 -14.14
C LYS A 74 3.21 5.79 -14.35
N LEU A 75 2.54 6.31 -13.31
CA LEU A 75 1.86 7.60 -13.39
C LEU A 75 2.81 8.74 -13.75
N LYS A 76 3.99 8.79 -13.13
CA LYS A 76 5.01 9.80 -13.44
C LYS A 76 5.52 9.65 -14.86
N PHE A 77 5.74 8.43 -15.33
CA PHE A 77 6.19 8.14 -16.68
C PHE A 77 5.15 8.59 -17.72
N ASP A 78 3.89 8.23 -17.54
CA ASP A 78 2.79 8.59 -18.46
C ASP A 78 2.60 10.12 -18.52
N ASN A 79 2.85 10.83 -17.42
CA ASN A 79 2.80 12.29 -17.34
C ASN A 79 4.14 13.00 -17.64
N LYS A 80 5.20 12.28 -18.05
CA LYS A 80 6.54 12.83 -18.31
C LYS A 80 7.14 13.61 -17.12
N HIS A 81 6.89 13.13 -15.91
CA HIS A 81 7.32 13.72 -14.63
C HIS A 81 8.33 12.84 -13.88
N LEU A 82 9.07 11.97 -14.57
CA LEU A 82 10.16 11.22 -13.92
C LEU A 82 11.25 12.20 -13.44
N SER A 83 11.84 11.90 -12.29
CA SER A 83 13.02 12.60 -11.80
C SER A 83 14.27 12.11 -12.53
N LYS A 84 15.36 12.89 -12.48
CA LYS A 84 16.65 12.47 -13.07
C LYS A 84 17.17 11.15 -12.50
N SER A 85 16.97 10.88 -11.21
CA SER A 85 17.39 9.63 -10.59
C SER A 85 16.54 8.45 -11.04
N GLU A 86 15.24 8.66 -11.23
CA GLU A 86 14.34 7.63 -11.77
C GLU A 86 14.65 7.33 -13.24
N GLU A 87 14.91 8.34 -14.05
CA GLU A 87 15.35 8.17 -15.44
C GLU A 87 16.66 7.37 -15.51
N MET A 88 17.62 7.70 -14.64
CA MET A 88 18.89 7.00 -14.55
C MET A 88 18.73 5.54 -14.11
N PHE A 89 17.88 5.29 -13.10
CA PHE A 89 17.58 3.94 -12.60
C PHE A 89 16.91 3.08 -13.66
N LEU A 90 15.93 3.65 -14.37
CA LEU A 90 15.18 2.93 -15.39
C LEU A 90 16.00 2.73 -16.68
N TYR A 91 17.02 3.56 -16.90
CA TYR A 91 17.97 3.58 -18.02
C TYR A 91 17.33 3.78 -19.40
N LYS A 92 16.28 2.99 -19.73
CA LYS A 92 15.40 3.15 -20.88
C LYS A 92 13.94 3.17 -20.42
N PRO A 93 13.12 4.13 -20.87
CA PRO A 93 11.65 4.16 -20.71
C PRO A 93 10.93 2.83 -20.91
N GLN A 94 11.42 2.00 -21.84
CA GLN A 94 10.81 0.74 -22.23
C GLN A 94 11.09 -0.39 -21.22
N GLU A 95 12.17 -0.30 -20.43
CA GLU A 95 12.52 -1.26 -19.38
C GLU A 95 11.56 -1.14 -18.19
N LEU A 96 11.15 0.08 -17.81
CA LEU A 96 10.10 0.30 -16.81
C LEU A 96 8.85 -0.52 -17.16
N LYS A 97 8.41 -0.42 -18.42
CA LYS A 97 7.18 -1.05 -18.89
C LYS A 97 7.29 -2.57 -18.97
N LYS A 98 8.42 -3.10 -19.45
CA LYS A 98 8.63 -4.55 -19.65
C LYS A 98 9.03 -5.29 -18.39
N SER A 99 9.97 -4.72 -17.63
CA SER A 99 10.70 -5.41 -16.57
C SER A 99 10.06 -5.18 -15.18
N PHE A 100 9.24 -4.14 -15.02
CA PHE A 100 8.64 -3.80 -13.73
C PHE A 100 7.10 -3.73 -13.78
N ILE A 101 6.52 -2.92 -14.68
CA ILE A 101 5.07 -2.71 -14.72
C ILE A 101 4.32 -3.99 -15.12
N LYS A 102 4.74 -4.66 -16.21
CA LYS A 102 4.08 -5.88 -16.69
C LYS A 102 4.03 -7.01 -15.65
N PRO A 103 5.15 -7.36 -14.97
CA PRO A 103 5.14 -8.37 -13.91
C PRO A 103 4.21 -8.02 -12.76
N VAL A 104 4.22 -6.76 -12.29
CA VAL A 104 3.38 -6.32 -11.17
C VAL A 104 1.90 -6.37 -11.54
N ILE A 105 1.51 -5.89 -12.73
CA ILE A 105 0.12 -5.97 -13.19
C ILE A 105 -0.36 -7.43 -13.25
N LYS A 106 0.48 -8.38 -13.68
CA LYS A 106 0.14 -9.81 -13.72
C LYS A 106 -0.04 -10.44 -12.33
N LEU A 107 0.47 -9.82 -11.27
CA LEU A 107 0.31 -10.31 -9.90
C LEU A 107 -0.98 -9.80 -9.24
N ILE A 108 -1.56 -8.72 -9.77
CA ILE A 108 -2.72 -8.03 -9.19
C ILE A 108 -4.03 -8.42 -9.91
N VAL A 109 -3.93 -8.87 -11.17
CA VAL A 109 -5.04 -9.34 -12.02
C VAL A 109 -5.00 -10.85 -12.14
#